data_AF-A0A7G8H7G2-F1
#
_entry.id   AF-A0A7G8H7G2-F1
#
_cell.length_a   1.000
_cell.length_b   1.000
_cell.length_c   1.000
_cell.angle_alpha   90.00
_cell.angle_beta   90.00
_cell.angle_gamma   90.00
#
_symmetry.space_group_name_H-M   'P 1'
#
loop_
_entity.id
_entity.type
_entity.pdbx_description
1 polymer ?
#
loop_
_entity_poly.entity_id
_entity_poly.type
_entity_poly.pdbx_seq_one_letter_code
_entity_poly.pdbx_strand_id
1 'polypeptide(L)'
;MTNQAVVQALEERTRLQPQRVIRLRGTVGDKPFELLIFRGFSSSTTHPTAFDPDASVLPEGTCLDQAELLQGPLTPTGEVVLAGPMPPNDLLAQASW
;
A
#
# COMPACT_ATOMS: atom_id res chain seq x y z
N MET A 1 -6.24 13.80 2.35
CA MET A 1 -4.80 13.63 2.05
C MET A 1 -4.65 13.22 0.60
N THR A 2 -3.54 13.57 -0.05
CA THR A 2 -3.23 13.04 -1.39
C THR A 2 -2.83 11.57 -1.29
N ASN A 3 -2.98 10.79 -2.35
CA ASN A 3 -2.59 9.37 -2.36
C ASN A 3 -1.11 9.19 -2.02
N GLN A 4 -0.25 10.12 -2.46
CA GLN A 4 1.17 10.13 -2.13
C GLN A 4 1.43 10.30 -0.63
N ALA A 5 0.76 11.25 0.03
CA ALA A 5 0.90 11.46 1.47
C ALA A 5 0.43 10.23 2.27
N VAL A 6 -0.61 9.55 1.80
CA VAL A 6 -1.08 8.30 2.42
C VAL A 6 -0.02 7.21 2.28
N VAL A 7 0.51 6.98 1.08
CA VAL A 7 1.56 5.96 0.86
C VAL A 7 2.77 6.22 1.75
N GLN A 8 3.27 7.45 1.82
CA GLN A 8 4.41 7.80 2.68
C GLN A 8 4.13 7.51 4.16
N ALA A 9 2.94 7.88 4.67
CA ALA A 9 2.58 7.61 6.05
C ALA A 9 2.45 6.10 6.35
N LEU A 10 1.95 5.33 5.38
CA LEU A 10 1.86 3.87 5.48
C LEU A 10 3.26 3.21 5.41
N GLU A 11 4.18 3.73 4.61
CA GLU A 11 5.59 3.31 4.56
C GLU A 11 6.27 3.49 5.92
N GLU A 12 6.14 4.68 6.53
CA GLU A 12 6.69 4.94 7.87
C GLU A 12 6.13 3.97 8.92
N ARG A 13 4.83 3.66 8.86
CA ARG A 13 4.24 2.70 9.79
C ARG A 13 4.73 1.28 9.59
N THR A 14 4.81 0.79 8.35
CA THR A 14 5.33 -0.56 8.08
C THR A 14 6.83 -0.69 8.38
N ARG A 15 7.58 0.42 8.33
CA ARG A 15 8.97 0.47 8.82
C ARG A 15 9.04 0.24 10.33
N LEU A 16 8.12 0.82 11.11
CA LEU A 16 8.02 0.59 12.56
C LEU A 16 7.45 -0.79 12.91
N GLN A 17 6.60 -1.34 12.04
CA GLN A 17 5.96 -2.65 12.20
C GLN A 17 6.34 -3.60 11.05
N PRO A 18 7.55 -4.19 11.06
CA PRO A 18 8.06 -5.00 9.96
C PRO A 18 7.35 -6.36 9.76
N GLN A 19 6.32 -6.62 10.59
CA GLN A 19 5.43 -7.78 10.57
C GLN A 19 4.10 -7.47 9.90
N ARG A 20 3.95 -6.27 9.33
CA ARG A 20 2.76 -5.81 8.64
C ARG A 20 3.09 -5.50 7.19
N VAL A 21 2.20 -5.94 6.33
CA VAL A 21 2.22 -5.65 4.91
C VAL A 21 0.93 -4.91 4.61
N ILE A 22 0.97 -3.88 3.79
CA ILE A 22 -0.24 -3.19 3.35
C ILE A 22 -0.40 -3.46 1.88
N ARG A 23 -1.62 -3.79 1.47
CA ARG A 23 -1.99 -3.85 0.07
C ARG A 23 -2.94 -2.71 -0.21
N LEU A 24 -2.54 -1.82 -1.11
CA LEU A 24 -3.39 -0.79 -1.67
C LEU A 24 -3.85 -1.23 -3.05
N ARG A 25 -5.13 -1.06 -3.32
CA ARG A 25 -5.75 -1.31 -4.62
C ARG A 25 -6.52 -0.08 -5.08
N GLY A 26 -6.56 0.07 -6.38
CA GLY A 26 -7.47 0.98 -7.05
C GLY A 26 -7.21 1.00 -8.54
N THR A 27 -7.16 2.17 -9.14
CA THR A 27 -7.04 2.30 -10.60
C THR A 27 -6.08 3.41 -11.02
N VAL A 28 -5.46 3.24 -12.19
CA VAL A 28 -4.70 4.27 -12.91
C VAL A 28 -5.34 4.39 -14.28
N GLY A 29 -6.09 5.47 -14.50
CA GLY A 29 -7.01 5.56 -15.63
C GLY A 29 -8.03 4.41 -15.57
N ASP A 30 -8.07 3.59 -16.63
CA ASP A 30 -8.96 2.42 -16.72
C ASP A 30 -8.31 1.09 -16.31
N LYS A 31 -7.07 1.12 -15.80
CA LYS A 31 -6.33 -0.09 -15.45
C LYS A 31 -6.34 -0.34 -13.94
N PRO A 32 -6.51 -1.60 -13.50
CA PRO A 32 -6.34 -1.94 -12.10
C PRO A 32 -4.91 -1.65 -11.66
N PHE A 33 -4.79 -1.03 -10.50
CA PHE A 33 -3.53 -0.68 -9.87
C PHE A 33 -3.47 -1.35 -8.51
N GLU A 34 -2.33 -1.96 -8.22
CA GLU A 34 -2.05 -2.58 -6.93
C GLU A 34 -0.64 -2.19 -6.49
N LEU A 35 -0.55 -1.76 -5.23
CA LEU A 35 0.67 -1.34 -4.57
C LEU A 35 0.80 -2.07 -3.23
N LEU A 36 1.91 -2.76 -3.04
CA LEU A 36 2.25 -3.41 -1.78
C LEU A 36 3.24 -2.54 -1.01
N ILE A 37 3.01 -2.34 0.28
CA ILE A 37 3.92 -1.62 1.17
C ILE A 37 4.41 -2.58 2.26
N PHE A 38 5.73 -2.75 2.36
CA PHE A 38 6.33 -3.62 3.35
C PHE A 38 7.66 -3.03 3.84
N ARG A 39 7.84 -2.96 5.17
CA ARG A 39 9.07 -2.47 5.82
C ARG A 39 9.54 -1.09 5.33
N GLY A 40 8.60 -0.21 4.99
CA GLY A 40 8.91 1.13 4.46
C GLY A 40 9.28 1.18 2.99
N PHE A 41 9.01 0.11 2.24
CA PHE A 41 9.17 0.09 0.79
C PHE A 41 7.80 -0.14 0.15
N SER A 42 7.43 0.72 -0.80
CA SER A 42 6.29 0.47 -1.69
C SER A 42 6.75 -0.17 -3.00
N SER A 43 5.97 -1.13 -3.49
CA SER A 43 6.23 -1.86 -4.72
C SER A 43 4.93 -2.06 -5.50
N SER A 44 4.90 -1.58 -6.73
CA SER A 44 3.77 -1.76 -7.64
C SER A 44 3.89 -3.11 -8.34
N THR A 45 2.85 -3.92 -8.26
CA THR A 45 2.83 -5.25 -8.89
C THR A 45 2.35 -5.22 -10.35
N THR A 46 1.71 -4.12 -10.75
CA THR A 46 0.97 -4.01 -12.03
C THR A 46 1.60 -3.02 -13.01
N HIS A 47 2.37 -2.06 -12.50
CA HIS A 47 2.98 -1.00 -13.30
C HIS A 47 4.46 -0.93 -12.95
N PRO A 48 5.35 -0.68 -13.93
CA PRO A 48 6.77 -0.52 -13.66
C PRO A 48 6.96 0.63 -12.66
N THR A 49 7.48 0.31 -11.48
CA THR A 49 7.99 1.32 -10.56
C THR A 49 9.20 1.98 -11.21
N ALA A 50 9.23 3.31 -11.23
CA ALA A 50 10.42 4.03 -11.65
C ALA A 50 11.62 3.53 -10.83
N PHE A 51 12.76 3.30 -11.48
CA PHE A 51 13.99 2.85 -10.81
C PHE A 51 14.55 3.92 -9.85
N ASP A 52 14.06 5.15 -9.97
CA ASP A 52 14.46 6.29 -9.16
C ASP A 52 13.75 6.25 -7.79
N PRO A 53 14.50 6.08 -6.68
CA PRO A 53 13.94 6.06 -5.33
C PRO A 53 13.31 7.39 -4.90
N ASP A 54 13.60 8.49 -5.60
CA ASP A 54 12.99 9.81 -5.38
C ASP A 54 11.77 10.05 -6.28
N ALA A 55 11.50 9.17 -7.25
CA ALA A 55 10.32 9.27 -8.10
C ALA A 55 9.08 8.69 -7.40
N SER A 56 7.96 9.41 -7.51
CA SER A 56 6.68 8.97 -6.96
C SER A 56 6.30 7.59 -7.53
N VAL A 57 6.15 6.60 -6.65
CA VAL A 57 5.74 5.23 -7.00
C VAL A 57 4.29 5.19 -7.54
N LEU A 58 3.53 6.26 -7.30
CA LEU A 58 2.18 6.44 -7.81
C LEU A 58 2.20 7.23 -9.13
N PRO A 59 1.69 6.64 -10.23
CA PRO A 59 1.41 7.37 -11.47
C PRO A 59 0.47 8.57 -11.25
N GLU A 60 0.55 9.55 -12.16
CA GLU A 60 -0.43 10.63 -12.18
C GLU A 60 -1.84 10.08 -12.43
N GLY A 61 -2.81 10.51 -11.64
CA GLY A 61 -4.19 10.04 -11.74
C GLY A 61 -4.46 8.68 -11.09
N THR A 62 -3.53 8.13 -10.29
CA THR A 62 -3.87 6.97 -9.45
C THR A 62 -5.00 7.32 -8.49
N CYS A 63 -6.05 6.52 -8.49
CA CYS A 63 -7.08 6.49 -7.46
C CYS A 63 -6.83 5.27 -6.58
N LEU A 64 -6.72 5.46 -5.27
CA LEU A 64 -6.63 4.37 -4.29
C LEU A 64 -7.91 4.38 -3.46
N ASP A 65 -8.77 3.39 -3.69
CA ASP A 65 -10.05 3.25 -2.99
C ASP A 65 -10.02 2.13 -1.94
N GLN A 66 -9.07 1.20 -2.03
CA GLN A 66 -9.00 0.05 -1.14
C GLN A 66 -7.62 -0.12 -0.51
N ALA A 67 -7.63 -0.46 0.77
CA ALA A 67 -6.47 -0.80 1.57
C ALA A 67 -6.79 -2.01 2.45
N GLU A 68 -5.86 -2.96 2.47
CA GLU A 68 -5.89 -4.15 3.32
C GLU A 68 -4.59 -4.19 4.13
N LEU A 69 -4.70 -4.48 5.42
CA LEU A 69 -3.57 -4.79 6.28
C LEU A 69 -3.41 -6.31 6.32
N LEU A 70 -2.23 -6.78 6.00
CA LEU A 70 -1.85 -8.18 5.90
C LEU A 70 -0.78 -8.49 6.94
N GLN A 71 -0.79 -9.74 7.44
CA GLN A 71 0.28 -10.24 8.28
C GLN A 71 1.51 -10.58 7.41
N GLY A 72 2.65 -9.98 7.73
CA GLY A 72 3.93 -10.30 7.11
C GLY A 72 4.68 -11.40 7.88
N PRO A 73 5.55 -12.18 7.21
CA PRO A 73 5.82 -12.17 5.77
C PRO A 73 4.68 -12.78 4.95
N LEU A 74 4.47 -12.27 3.72
CA LEU A 74 3.46 -12.83 2.81
C LEU A 74 3.82 -14.27 2.44
N THR A 75 2.94 -15.22 2.77
CA THR A 75 3.05 -16.61 2.32
C THR A 75 2.19 -16.84 1.08
N PRO A 76 2.73 -17.40 -0.01
CA PRO A 76 2.00 -17.55 -1.28
C PRO A 76 0.77 -18.46 -1.19
N THR A 77 0.68 -19.29 -0.14
CA THR A 77 -0.41 -20.25 0.09
C THR A 77 -1.40 -19.81 1.16
N GLY A 78 -1.24 -18.63 1.77
CA GLY A 78 -2.09 -18.21 2.87
C GLY A 78 -1.83 -16.77 3.30
N GLU A 79 -2.38 -15.83 2.56
CA GLU A 79 -2.40 -14.43 2.97
C GLU A 79 -3.37 -14.25 4.13
N VAL A 80 -2.90 -13.68 5.25
CA VAL A 80 -3.76 -13.40 6.41
C VAL A 80 -4.09 -11.91 6.41
N VAL A 81 -5.33 -11.58 6.08
CA VAL A 81 -5.86 -10.21 6.18
C VAL A 81 -6.18 -9.93 7.65
N LEU A 82 -5.47 -8.96 8.22
CA LEU A 82 -5.66 -8.47 9.59
C LEU A 82 -6.73 -7.38 9.66
N ALA A 83 -6.85 -6.55 8.62
CA ALA A 83 -7.88 -5.51 8.52
C ALA A 83 -8.19 -5.13 7.06
N GLY A 84 -9.42 -4.68 6.80
CA GLY A 84 -9.89 -4.25 5.48
C GLY A 84 -10.74 -5.30 4.76
N PRO A 85 -11.11 -5.06 3.49
CA PRO A 85 -10.79 -3.87 2.69
C PRO A 85 -11.52 -2.61 3.18
N MET A 86 -10.81 -1.47 3.20
CA MET A 86 -11.37 -0.16 3.56
C MET A 86 -10.59 0.98 2.88
N PRO A 87 -11.05 2.24 2.92
CA PRO A 87 -10.30 3.35 2.36
C PRO A 87 -8.89 3.48 2.97
N PRO A 88 -7.85 3.84 2.19
CA PRO A 88 -6.48 3.99 2.69
C PRO A 88 -6.34 4.97 3.87
N ASN A 89 -7.13 6.04 3.87
CA ASN A 89 -7.18 7.01 4.98
C ASN A 89 -7.72 6.38 6.28
N ASP A 90 -8.71 5.48 6.17
CA ASP A 90 -9.31 4.82 7.33
C ASP A 90 -8.34 3.81 7.93
N LEU A 91 -7.64 3.06 7.07
CA LEU A 91 -6.56 2.17 7.52
C LEU A 91 -5.47 2.97 8.26
N LEU A 92 -5.03 4.09 7.70
CA LEU A 92 -4.05 4.97 8.34
C LEU A 92 -4.56 5.55 9.67
N ALA A 93 -5.84 5.87 9.78
CA ALA A 93 -6.44 6.38 11.00
C ALA A 93 -6.58 5.32 12.11
N GLN A 94 -6.55 4.02 11.78
CA GLN A 94 -6.63 2.98 12.80
C GLN A 94 -5.47 3.05 13.79
N ALA A 95 -5.82 2.96 15.07
CA ALA A 95 -4.86 2.81 16.16
C ALA A 95 -4.37 1.37 16.32
N SER A 96 -5.16 0.39 15.86
CA SER A 96 -4.90 -1.04 16.01
C SER A 96 -4.31 -1.61 14.73
N TRP A 97 -2.99 -1.48 14.60
CA TRP A 97 -2.20 -2.13 13.55
C TRP A 97 -1.45 -3.32 14.11
#